data_AF-A0A5S3PID9-F1
#
_entry.id   AF-A0A5S3PID9-F1
#
_cell.length_a   1.000
_cell.length_b   1.000
_cell.length_c   1.000
_cell.angle_alpha   90.00
_cell.angle_beta   90.00
_cell.angle_gamma   90.00
#
_symmetry.space_group_name_H-M   'P 1'
#
loop_
_entity.id
_entity.type
_entity.pdbx_description
1 polymer ?
#
loop_
_entity_poly.entity_id
_entity_poly.type
_entity_poly.pdbx_seq_one_letter_code
_entity_poly.pdbx_strand_id
1 'polypeptide(L)'
;MIYRITLILLFILLSSCDTTKYLMIDNRQYEVVTGPGLIFINENLYADETETTNVMYLEFIDWTEEIFGKNSIEFEQIQLDKSIWDNTEFSGKLNEQYFTQPHFAEYPVVGISLKQAELFSKWRTDRVAEILLIRKGLIKPEFTYSKDNYFTIEKYTNGNYDWIISKENILVPEYILPNKNEWELIAGKGSNLPKGIDSNLTENKKH
;
A
#
# COMPACT_ATOMS: atom_id res chain seq x y z
N MET A 1 -64.15 -11.18 17.03
CA MET A 1 -63.29 -10.65 18.12
C MET A 1 -61.89 -10.55 17.54
N ILE A 2 -61.42 -9.32 17.31
CA ILE A 2 -60.15 -9.04 16.63
C ILE A 2 -59.04 -9.01 17.69
N TYR A 3 -57.95 -9.72 17.45
CA TYR A 3 -56.68 -9.47 18.12
C TYR A 3 -55.61 -9.17 17.06
N ARG A 4 -55.09 -7.94 17.09
CA ARG A 4 -53.93 -7.51 16.31
C ARG A 4 -52.71 -7.50 17.23
N ILE A 5 -51.64 -8.19 16.83
CA ILE A 5 -50.29 -7.95 17.33
C ILE A 5 -49.49 -7.39 16.16
N THR A 6 -49.06 -6.14 16.29
CA THR A 6 -48.10 -5.52 15.39
C THR A 6 -46.71 -5.89 15.92
N LEU A 7 -46.04 -6.81 15.24
CA LEU A 7 -44.61 -7.07 15.45
C LEU A 7 -43.84 -6.40 14.32
N ILE A 8 -43.27 -5.23 14.58
CA ILE A 8 -42.28 -4.62 13.69
C ILE A 8 -41.00 -5.42 13.92
N LEU A 9 -40.78 -6.45 13.10
CA LEU A 9 -39.46 -7.01 12.89
C LEU A 9 -38.73 -6.04 11.97
N LEU A 10 -38.10 -5.03 12.59
CA LEU A 10 -37.02 -4.29 11.97
C LEU A 10 -35.85 -5.28 11.86
N PHE A 11 -35.88 -6.14 10.84
CA PHE A 11 -34.62 -6.63 10.29
C PHE A 11 -33.95 -5.38 9.73
N ILE A 12 -33.12 -4.76 10.58
CA ILE A 12 -31.99 -3.99 10.11
C ILE A 12 -31.21 -5.02 9.28
N LEU A 13 -31.50 -5.06 7.99
CA LEU A 13 -30.49 -5.45 7.02
C LEU A 13 -29.35 -4.49 7.33
N LEU A 14 -28.38 -4.98 8.10
CA LEU A 14 -27.02 -4.51 8.04
C LEU A 14 -26.59 -4.80 6.61
N SER A 15 -27.08 -3.97 5.68
CA SER A 15 -26.37 -3.65 4.47
C SER A 15 -25.11 -2.96 4.99
N SER A 16 -24.12 -3.77 5.37
CA SER A 16 -22.73 -3.35 5.26
C SER A 16 -22.59 -2.99 3.79
N CYS A 17 -22.81 -1.72 3.48
CA CYS A 17 -22.58 -1.19 2.17
C CYS A 17 -21.07 -1.06 2.04
N ASP A 18 -20.37 -2.20 1.95
CA ASP A 18 -19.12 -2.23 1.23
C ASP A 18 -19.51 -1.87 -0.20
N THR A 19 -19.27 -0.61 -0.56
CA THR A 19 -19.57 -0.15 -1.91
C THR A 19 -18.46 -0.74 -2.78
N THR A 20 -18.61 -2.00 -3.17
CA THR A 20 -17.68 -2.66 -4.08
C THR A 20 -17.66 -1.84 -5.36
N LYS A 21 -16.54 -1.14 -5.58
CA LYS A 21 -16.35 -0.33 -6.78
C LYS A 21 -15.96 -1.27 -7.92
N TYR A 22 -16.42 -0.96 -9.12
CA TYR A 22 -16.07 -1.73 -10.30
C TYR A 22 -15.49 -0.81 -11.37
N LEU A 23 -14.42 -1.28 -11.99
CA LEU A 23 -13.77 -0.65 -13.13
C LEU A 23 -14.15 -1.43 -14.39
N MET A 24 -14.56 -0.73 -15.44
CA MET A 24 -14.82 -1.33 -16.74
C MET A 24 -13.57 -1.19 -17.62
N ILE A 25 -12.92 -2.31 -17.96
CA ILE A 25 -11.83 -2.36 -18.93
C ILE A 25 -12.21 -3.37 -20.02
N ASP A 26 -12.13 -2.99 -21.29
CA ASP A 26 -12.40 -3.87 -22.45
C ASP A 26 -13.72 -4.64 -22.35
N ASN A 27 -14.81 -3.95 -21.98
CA ASN A 27 -16.14 -4.55 -21.77
C ASN A 27 -16.20 -5.63 -20.66
N ARG A 28 -15.19 -5.73 -19.80
CA ARG A 28 -15.17 -6.58 -18.61
C ARG A 28 -15.22 -5.74 -17.35
N GLN A 29 -15.97 -6.23 -16.37
CA GLN A 29 -16.12 -5.60 -15.06
C GLN A 29 -15.09 -6.19 -14.10
N TYR A 30 -14.23 -5.34 -13.54
CA TYR A 30 -13.23 -5.71 -12.54
C TYR A 30 -13.61 -5.09 -11.21
N GLU A 31 -13.64 -5.92 -10.16
CA GLU A 31 -13.79 -5.45 -8.80
C GLU A 31 -12.54 -4.66 -8.37
N VAL A 32 -12.74 -3.42 -7.96
CA VAL A 32 -11.69 -2.59 -7.38
C VAL A 32 -11.68 -2.84 -5.88
N VAL A 33 -10.65 -3.53 -5.42
CA VAL A 33 -10.41 -3.70 -3.99
C VAL A 33 -9.65 -2.50 -3.47
N THR A 34 -10.36 -1.59 -2.79
CA THR A 34 -9.73 -0.51 -2.04
C THR A 34 -9.35 -1.04 -0.66
N GLY A 35 -8.05 -1.09 -0.37
CA GLY A 35 -7.58 -1.26 1.00
C GLY A 35 -8.02 -0.08 1.89
N PRO A 36 -8.00 -0.25 3.23
CA PRO A 36 -8.19 0.87 4.15
C PRO A 36 -7.12 1.94 3.89
N GLY A 37 -7.49 3.22 3.99
CA GLY A 37 -6.57 4.33 3.78
C GLY A 37 -6.30 4.72 2.32
N LEU A 38 -7.07 4.18 1.35
CA LEU A 38 -7.02 4.65 -0.05
C LEU A 38 -8.13 5.65 -0.36
N ILE A 39 -7.76 6.79 -0.95
CA ILE A 39 -8.69 7.79 -1.48
C ILE A 39 -8.81 7.68 -2.99
N PHE A 40 -10.04 7.85 -3.50
CA PHE A 40 -10.30 7.88 -4.94
C PHE A 40 -10.00 9.28 -5.51
N ILE A 41 -9.12 9.34 -6.51
CA ILE A 41 -8.79 10.58 -7.21
C ILE A 41 -9.60 10.70 -8.49
N ASN A 42 -9.48 9.70 -9.38
CA ASN A 42 -10.22 9.58 -10.65
C ASN A 42 -10.29 8.10 -11.12
N GLU A 43 -10.88 7.86 -12.31
CA GLU A 43 -11.19 6.53 -12.84
C GLU A 43 -10.09 5.47 -12.68
N ASN A 44 -8.81 5.84 -12.88
CA ASN A 44 -7.68 4.91 -12.80
C ASN A 44 -6.65 5.29 -11.74
N LEU A 45 -6.98 6.22 -10.82
CA LEU A 45 -6.04 6.74 -9.84
C LEU A 45 -6.62 6.75 -8.44
N TYR A 46 -5.92 6.05 -7.56
CA TYR A 46 -6.11 6.04 -6.12
C TYR A 46 -4.80 6.49 -5.46
N ALA A 47 -4.88 7.04 -4.26
CA ALA A 47 -3.72 7.43 -3.48
C ALA A 47 -3.88 7.01 -2.03
N ASP A 48 -2.77 6.77 -1.35
CA ASP A 48 -2.79 6.65 0.11
C ASP A 48 -3.21 7.98 0.73
N GLU A 49 -4.06 7.91 1.76
CA GLU A 49 -4.54 9.07 2.51
C GLU A 49 -3.42 9.70 3.36
N THR A 50 -2.51 8.87 3.85
CA THR A 50 -1.37 9.26 4.70
C THR A 50 -0.06 8.82 4.07
N GLU A 51 1.04 9.45 4.47
CA GLU A 51 2.36 8.99 4.09
C GLU A 51 2.61 7.55 4.57
N THR A 52 3.49 6.84 3.85
CA THR A 52 3.99 5.53 4.30
C THR A 52 4.63 5.66 5.67
N THR A 53 4.20 4.81 6.61
CA THR A 53 4.67 4.86 8.00
C THR A 53 5.93 4.01 8.21
N ASN A 54 6.63 4.24 9.34
CA ASN A 54 7.78 3.44 9.74
C ASN A 54 7.42 1.95 9.83
N VAL A 55 6.29 1.59 10.45
CA VAL A 55 5.87 0.20 10.60
C VAL A 55 5.70 -0.49 9.25
N MET A 56 5.07 0.17 8.28
CA MET A 56 4.89 -0.39 6.94
C MET A 56 6.23 -0.67 6.25
N TYR A 57 7.20 0.24 6.38
CA TYR A 57 8.52 0.04 5.76
C TYR A 57 9.36 -1.02 6.50
N LEU A 58 9.21 -1.12 7.82
CA LEU A 58 9.85 -2.18 8.61
C LEU A 58 9.30 -3.56 8.26
N GLU A 59 7.99 -3.69 8.01
CA GLU A 59 7.41 -4.95 7.49
C GLU A 59 8.05 -5.38 6.16
N PHE A 60 8.35 -4.41 5.28
CA PHE A 60 9.06 -4.68 4.03
C PHE A 60 10.49 -5.17 4.28
N ILE A 61 11.21 -4.56 5.23
CA ILE A 61 12.56 -4.99 5.62
C ILE A 61 12.51 -6.41 6.19
N ASP A 62 11.62 -6.67 7.14
CA ASP A 62 11.47 -7.96 7.82
C ASP A 62 11.13 -9.07 6.82
N TRP A 63 10.17 -8.81 5.93
CA TRP A 63 9.83 -9.74 4.84
C TRP A 63 11.04 -10.03 3.95
N THR A 64 11.82 -9.00 3.61
CA THR A 64 13.00 -9.18 2.75
C THR A 64 14.09 -9.98 3.46
N GLU A 65 14.29 -9.77 4.77
CA GLU A 65 15.22 -10.56 5.59
C GLU A 65 14.80 -12.04 5.62
N GLU A 66 13.51 -12.32 5.82
CA GLU A 66 12.98 -13.69 5.88
C GLU A 66 13.19 -14.44 4.55
N ILE A 67 13.01 -13.75 3.42
CA ILE A 67 13.03 -14.37 2.09
C ILE A 67 14.46 -14.53 1.55
N PHE A 68 15.27 -13.48 1.65
CA PHE A 68 16.57 -13.41 1.01
C PHE A 68 17.74 -13.58 1.99
N GLY A 69 17.49 -13.38 3.29
CA GLY A 69 18.50 -13.41 4.34
C GLY A 69 19.19 -12.07 4.55
N LYS A 70 19.68 -11.86 5.78
CA LYS A 70 20.36 -10.62 6.24
C LYS A 70 21.61 -10.23 5.46
N ASN A 71 22.28 -11.19 4.82
CA ASN A 71 23.51 -10.97 4.05
C ASN A 71 23.25 -10.84 2.53
N SER A 72 21.99 -10.68 2.12
CA SER A 72 21.63 -10.54 0.71
C SER A 72 21.74 -9.09 0.24
N ILE A 73 21.98 -8.92 -1.07
CA ILE A 73 21.97 -7.60 -1.72
C ILE A 73 20.57 -6.98 -1.61
N GLU A 74 19.53 -7.83 -1.69
CA GLU A 74 18.14 -7.45 -1.57
C GLU A 74 17.84 -6.81 -0.21
N PHE A 75 18.36 -7.37 0.88
CA PHE A 75 18.22 -6.81 2.22
C PHE A 75 19.08 -5.56 2.43
N GLU A 76 20.32 -5.56 1.94
CA GLU A 76 21.26 -4.44 2.11
C GLU A 76 20.75 -3.15 1.43
N GLN A 77 20.21 -3.25 0.21
CA GLN A 77 19.80 -2.07 -0.57
C GLN A 77 18.57 -1.34 -0.02
N ILE A 78 17.81 -1.96 0.89
CA ILE A 78 16.59 -1.39 1.48
C ILE A 78 16.77 -0.89 2.91
N GLN A 79 17.99 -0.89 3.43
CA GLN A 79 18.24 -0.41 4.79
C GLN A 79 18.01 1.10 4.90
N LEU A 80 17.43 1.49 6.04
CA LEU A 80 17.12 2.88 6.37
C LEU A 80 18.39 3.67 6.71
N ASP A 81 18.51 4.88 6.16
CA ASP A 81 19.58 5.80 6.53
C ASP A 81 19.22 6.58 7.80
N LYS A 82 19.92 6.26 8.90
CA LYS A 82 19.74 6.91 10.20
C LYS A 82 20.54 8.21 10.34
N SER A 83 21.50 8.47 9.44
CA SER A 83 22.39 9.64 9.50
C SER A 83 21.69 10.95 9.14
N ILE A 84 20.46 10.89 8.61
CA ILE A 84 19.66 12.06 8.27
C ILE A 84 19.46 13.04 9.44
N TRP A 85 19.55 12.54 10.67
CA TRP A 85 19.34 13.32 11.88
C TRP A 85 20.63 13.96 12.41
N ASP A 86 21.80 13.59 11.88
CA ASP A 86 23.11 13.97 12.42
C ASP A 86 23.30 15.49 12.49
N ASN A 87 22.74 16.21 11.51
CA ASN A 87 22.85 17.66 11.38
C ASN A 87 21.65 18.42 11.99
N THR A 88 20.84 17.75 12.80
CA THR A 88 19.66 18.34 13.45
C THR A 88 19.89 18.51 14.95
N GLU A 89 19.12 19.38 15.59
CA GLU A 89 19.12 19.53 17.06
C GLU A 89 18.70 18.24 17.81
N PHE A 90 18.14 17.28 17.08
CA PHE A 90 17.65 15.99 17.60
C PHE A 90 18.63 14.83 17.35
N SER A 91 19.84 15.14 16.85
CA SER A 91 20.92 14.18 16.63
C SER A 91 21.18 13.29 17.86
N GLY A 92 21.54 12.03 17.61
CA GLY A 92 21.72 11.00 18.62
C GLY A 92 20.40 10.40 19.10
N LYS A 93 19.44 11.23 19.56
CA LYS A 93 18.15 10.73 20.06
C LYS A 93 17.32 10.08 18.96
N LEU A 94 17.07 10.81 17.86
CA LEU A 94 16.23 10.29 16.77
C LEU A 94 16.94 9.21 15.95
N ASN A 95 18.26 9.28 15.82
CA ASN A 95 19.07 8.23 15.18
C ASN A 95 18.78 6.85 15.79
N GLU A 96 18.70 6.78 17.13
CA GLU A 96 18.49 5.52 17.84
C GLU A 96 17.02 5.14 17.93
N GLN A 97 16.14 6.14 18.10
CA GLN A 97 14.74 5.90 18.50
C GLN A 97 13.75 5.86 17.34
N TYR A 98 13.95 6.63 16.28
CA TYR A 98 12.90 6.92 15.29
C TYR A 98 12.33 5.66 14.61
N PHE A 99 13.20 4.71 14.26
CA PHE A 99 12.79 3.46 13.60
C PHE A 99 12.64 2.28 14.55
N THR A 100 12.89 2.45 15.85
CA THR A 100 12.93 1.33 16.81
C THR A 100 11.87 1.43 17.89
N GLN A 101 11.46 2.64 18.26
CA GLN A 101 10.51 2.85 19.33
C GLN A 101 9.07 2.77 18.83
N PRO A 102 8.18 2.04 19.51
CA PRO A 102 6.78 1.89 19.09
C PRO A 102 6.02 3.22 18.95
N HIS A 103 6.41 4.25 19.70
CA HIS A 103 5.75 5.55 19.63
C HIS A 103 5.95 6.28 18.29
N PHE A 104 6.94 5.88 17.49
CA PHE A 104 7.18 6.38 16.15
C PHE A 104 6.68 5.44 15.04
N ALA A 105 6.01 4.33 15.39
CA ALA A 105 5.58 3.32 14.40
C ALA A 105 4.71 3.91 13.29
N GLU A 106 3.77 4.78 13.64
CA GLU A 106 2.84 5.44 12.71
C GLU A 106 3.38 6.77 12.13
N TYR A 107 4.63 7.14 12.44
CA TYR A 107 5.23 8.34 11.87
C TYR A 107 5.71 8.05 10.45
N PRO A 108 5.79 9.07 9.57
CA PRO A 108 6.27 8.89 8.21
C PRO A 108 7.67 8.27 8.17
N VAL A 109 7.89 7.32 7.27
CA VAL A 109 9.24 6.81 7.01
C VAL A 109 10.08 7.91 6.37
N VAL A 110 11.31 8.06 6.85
CA VAL A 110 12.29 9.04 6.35
C VAL A 110 13.62 8.35 6.10
N GLY A 111 14.54 9.03 5.39
CA GLY A 111 15.85 8.46 5.10
C GLY A 111 15.81 7.31 4.10
N ILE A 112 14.82 7.32 3.20
CA ILE A 112 14.74 6.42 2.06
C ILE A 112 15.05 7.16 0.76
N SER A 113 15.75 6.49 -0.15
CA SER A 113 15.98 6.97 -1.51
C SER A 113 14.76 6.73 -2.41
N LEU A 114 14.71 7.41 -3.56
CA LEU A 114 13.70 7.16 -4.58
C LEU A 114 13.67 5.68 -4.98
N LYS A 115 14.85 5.07 -5.15
CA LYS A 115 14.96 3.66 -5.55
C LYS A 115 14.35 2.73 -4.50
N GLN A 116 14.57 3.01 -3.23
CA GLN A 116 13.99 2.27 -2.12
C GLN A 116 12.47 2.40 -2.08
N ALA A 117 11.94 3.59 -2.36
CA ALA A 117 10.50 3.83 -2.43
C ALA A 117 9.84 3.07 -3.61
N GLU A 118 10.51 2.98 -4.76
CA GLU A 118 10.07 2.14 -5.89
C GLU A 118 10.04 0.65 -5.53
N LEU A 119 11.09 0.14 -4.86
CA LEU A 119 11.17 -1.25 -4.42
C LEU A 119 10.05 -1.58 -3.42
N PHE A 120 9.79 -0.68 -2.48
CA PHE A 120 8.69 -0.81 -1.52
C PHE A 120 7.32 -0.83 -2.23
N SER A 121 7.11 0.05 -3.22
CA SER A 121 5.86 0.09 -3.99
C SER A 121 5.63 -1.21 -4.77
N LYS A 122 6.70 -1.75 -5.38
CA LYS A 122 6.66 -3.07 -6.02
C LYS A 122 6.31 -4.18 -5.02
N TRP A 123 6.96 -4.20 -3.86
CA TRP A 123 6.67 -5.19 -2.81
C TRP A 123 5.21 -5.11 -2.35
N ARG A 124 4.68 -3.91 -2.09
CA ARG A 124 3.28 -3.72 -1.68
C ARG A 124 2.30 -4.21 -2.75
N THR A 125 2.62 -3.97 -4.02
CA THR A 125 1.88 -4.49 -5.17
C THR A 125 1.80 -6.02 -5.13
N ASP A 126 2.94 -6.70 -4.96
CA ASP A 126 2.99 -8.16 -4.86
C ASP A 126 2.19 -8.67 -3.63
N ARG A 127 2.30 -8.03 -2.46
CA ARG A 127 1.56 -8.43 -1.24
C ARG A 127 0.05 -8.28 -1.38
N VAL A 128 -0.41 -7.18 -1.97
CA VAL A 128 -1.86 -6.96 -2.17
C VAL A 128 -2.39 -7.95 -3.21
N ALA A 129 -1.66 -8.18 -4.30
CA ALA A 129 -2.02 -9.21 -5.28
C ALA A 129 -2.12 -10.61 -4.65
N GLU A 130 -1.15 -10.98 -3.80
CA GLU A 130 -1.14 -12.25 -3.06
C GLU A 130 -2.42 -12.41 -2.22
N ILE A 131 -2.76 -11.41 -1.39
CA ILE A 131 -3.97 -11.42 -0.55
C ILE A 131 -5.23 -11.55 -1.41
N LEU A 132 -5.30 -10.83 -2.52
CA LEU A 132 -6.45 -10.89 -3.44
C LEU A 132 -6.62 -12.29 -4.07
N LEU A 133 -5.52 -12.88 -4.53
CA LEU A 133 -5.52 -14.21 -5.12
C LEU A 133 -5.89 -15.29 -4.10
N ILE A 134 -5.40 -15.18 -2.85
CA ILE A 134 -5.79 -16.07 -1.75
C ILE A 134 -7.28 -15.95 -1.47
N ARG A 135 -7.81 -14.72 -1.36
CA ARG A 135 -9.25 -14.47 -1.12
C ARG A 135 -10.14 -15.00 -2.24
N LYS A 136 -9.65 -15.01 -3.48
CA LYS A 136 -10.35 -15.61 -4.63
C LYS A 136 -10.18 -17.13 -4.74
N GLY A 137 -9.35 -17.75 -3.88
CA GLY A 137 -9.07 -19.19 -3.93
C GLY A 137 -8.22 -19.63 -5.13
N LEU A 138 -7.50 -18.70 -5.75
CA LEU A 138 -6.64 -18.95 -6.91
C LEU A 138 -5.24 -19.45 -6.52
N ILE A 139 -4.79 -19.07 -5.31
CA ILE A 139 -3.55 -19.56 -4.71
C ILE A 139 -3.79 -19.98 -3.26
N LYS A 140 -2.94 -20.88 -2.75
CA LYS A 140 -2.92 -21.30 -1.35
C LYS A 140 -2.21 -20.23 -0.50
N PRO A 141 -2.67 -19.97 0.73
CA PRO A 141 -1.86 -19.23 1.68
C PRO A 141 -0.62 -20.06 2.02
N GLU A 142 0.56 -19.55 1.72
CA GLU A 142 1.83 -20.17 2.07
C GLU A 142 2.35 -19.52 3.35
N PHE A 143 2.67 -20.34 4.36
CA PHE A 143 3.20 -19.86 5.65
C PHE A 143 4.71 -20.10 5.76
N THR A 144 5.30 -20.81 4.80
CA THR A 144 6.74 -21.06 4.75
C THR A 144 7.35 -20.36 3.55
N TYR A 145 7.88 -19.17 3.82
CA TYR A 145 8.58 -18.40 2.82
C TYR A 145 10.01 -18.93 2.62
N SER A 146 10.39 -19.08 1.35
CA SER A 146 11.77 -19.34 0.97
C SER A 146 12.10 -18.53 -0.28
N LYS A 147 13.40 -18.28 -0.51
CA LYS A 147 13.89 -17.60 -1.71
C LYS A 147 13.34 -18.20 -3.01
N ASP A 148 13.10 -19.50 -3.03
CA ASP A 148 12.61 -20.19 -4.23
C ASP A 148 11.08 -20.11 -4.34
N ASN A 149 10.35 -20.14 -3.22
CA ASN A 149 8.90 -20.37 -3.19
C ASN A 149 8.03 -19.16 -2.76
N TYR A 150 8.58 -17.94 -2.68
CA TYR A 150 7.76 -16.77 -2.38
C TYR A 150 6.91 -16.28 -3.57
N PHE A 151 5.80 -15.62 -3.25
CA PHE A 151 4.89 -15.03 -4.25
C PHE A 151 5.45 -13.75 -4.88
N THR A 152 5.35 -13.67 -6.19
CA THR A 152 5.31 -12.42 -6.97
C THR A 152 4.29 -12.57 -8.10
N ILE A 153 3.77 -11.44 -8.61
CA ILE A 153 2.88 -11.45 -9.79
C ILE A 153 3.57 -12.11 -10.99
N GLU A 154 4.87 -11.87 -11.19
CA GLU A 154 5.65 -12.46 -12.27
C GLU A 154 5.72 -13.99 -12.13
N LYS A 155 5.99 -14.50 -10.93
CA LYS A 155 6.03 -15.94 -10.65
C LYS A 155 4.65 -16.59 -10.85
N TYR A 156 3.57 -15.95 -10.40
CA TYR A 156 2.21 -16.43 -10.64
C TYR A 156 1.88 -16.47 -12.14
N THR A 157 2.25 -15.42 -12.88
CA THR A 157 1.95 -15.31 -14.31
C THR A 157 2.73 -16.35 -15.12
N ASN A 158 4.06 -16.42 -14.92
CA ASN A 158 4.97 -17.15 -15.80
C ASN A 158 5.34 -18.55 -15.28
N GLY A 159 5.30 -18.78 -13.97
CA GLY A 159 5.76 -20.02 -13.35
C GLY A 159 4.65 -21.02 -13.06
N ASN A 160 5.04 -22.22 -12.62
CA ASN A 160 4.14 -23.26 -12.14
C ASN A 160 4.62 -23.67 -10.75
N TYR A 161 4.02 -23.07 -9.73
CA TYR A 161 4.36 -23.29 -8.32
C TYR A 161 3.24 -24.07 -7.62
N ASP A 162 3.59 -24.84 -6.60
CA ASP A 162 2.65 -25.73 -5.88
C ASP A 162 1.54 -24.97 -5.14
N TRP A 163 1.77 -23.69 -4.83
CA TRP A 163 0.77 -22.80 -4.24
C TRP A 163 -0.25 -22.28 -5.26
N ILE A 164 -0.04 -22.48 -6.57
CA ILE A 164 -1.03 -22.10 -7.61
C ILE A 164 -2.12 -23.18 -7.67
N ILE A 165 -3.38 -22.76 -7.52
CA ILE A 165 -4.56 -23.63 -7.66
C ILE A 165 -5.12 -23.51 -9.09
N SER A 166 -5.33 -22.28 -9.56
CA SER A 166 -5.77 -21.97 -10.92
C SER A 166 -5.21 -20.61 -11.35
N LYS A 167 -5.06 -20.43 -12.67
CA LYS A 167 -4.67 -19.15 -13.26
C LYS A 167 -5.86 -18.50 -13.92
N GLU A 168 -6.23 -17.34 -13.42
CA GLU A 168 -7.28 -16.49 -13.98
C GLU A 168 -6.75 -15.09 -14.28
N ASN A 169 -7.39 -14.42 -15.24
CA ASN A 169 -7.11 -13.03 -15.54
C ASN A 169 -7.84 -12.15 -14.52
N ILE A 170 -7.09 -11.60 -13.57
CA ILE A 170 -7.60 -10.72 -12.53
C ILE A 170 -6.92 -9.35 -12.60
N LEU A 171 -7.68 -8.30 -12.29
CA LEU A 171 -7.11 -6.98 -12.07
C LEU A 171 -6.56 -6.94 -10.65
N VAL A 172 -5.28 -6.61 -10.52
CA VAL A 172 -4.61 -6.31 -9.26
C VAL A 172 -4.17 -4.85 -9.27
N PRO A 173 -4.27 -4.12 -8.15
CA PRO A 173 -3.79 -2.75 -8.08
C PRO A 173 -2.27 -2.71 -8.14
N GLU A 174 -1.72 -1.78 -8.91
CA GLU A 174 -0.30 -1.48 -8.95
C GLU A 174 -0.01 -0.23 -8.12
N TYR A 175 0.87 -0.35 -7.14
CA TYR A 175 1.36 0.76 -6.34
C TYR A 175 2.60 1.35 -7.03
N ILE A 176 2.56 2.65 -7.30
CA ILE A 176 3.61 3.40 -7.94
C ILE A 176 3.84 4.72 -7.23
N LEU A 177 5.00 5.33 -7.49
CA LEU A 177 5.24 6.70 -7.08
C LEU A 177 4.54 7.65 -8.06
N PRO A 178 3.78 8.63 -7.56
CA PRO A 178 3.08 9.57 -8.42
C PRO A 178 4.07 10.48 -9.14
N ASN A 179 3.77 10.82 -10.39
CA ASN A 179 4.45 11.91 -11.06
C ASN A 179 4.00 13.27 -10.50
N LYS A 180 4.68 14.35 -10.89
CA LYS A 180 4.39 15.70 -10.38
C LYS A 180 2.92 16.11 -10.56
N ASN A 181 2.32 15.83 -11.71
CA ASN A 181 0.93 16.23 -11.98
C ASN A 181 -0.05 15.42 -11.12
N GLU A 182 0.19 14.12 -10.97
CA GLU A 182 -0.61 13.25 -10.09
C GLU A 182 -0.50 13.71 -8.63
N TRP A 183 0.71 14.06 -8.19
CA TRP A 183 0.93 14.60 -6.84
C TRP A 183 0.13 15.89 -6.60
N GLU A 184 0.16 16.83 -7.54
CA GLU A 184 -0.63 18.06 -7.46
C GLU A 184 -2.15 17.77 -7.40
N LEU A 185 -2.63 16.79 -8.15
CA LEU A 185 -4.03 16.35 -8.10
C LEU A 185 -4.40 15.74 -6.75
N ILE A 186 -3.54 14.88 -6.21
CA ILE A 186 -3.72 14.23 -4.90
C ILE A 186 -3.76 15.29 -3.80
N ALA A 187 -2.77 16.18 -3.76
CA ALA A 187 -2.68 17.27 -2.78
C ALA A 187 -3.87 18.25 -2.88
N GLY A 188 -4.35 18.52 -4.10
CA GLY A 188 -5.52 19.38 -4.33
C GLY A 188 -6.83 18.76 -3.88
N LYS A 189 -6.99 17.43 -3.98
CA LYS A 189 -8.18 16.70 -3.52
C LYS A 189 -8.20 16.48 -2.01
N GLY A 190 -7.04 16.33 -1.37
CA GLY A 190 -6.89 16.19 0.08
C GLY A 190 -7.00 17.50 0.87
N SER A 191 -7.02 18.65 0.20
CA SER A 191 -7.14 19.96 0.84
C SER A 191 -8.48 20.63 0.52
N ASN A 192 -9.19 21.12 1.54
CA ASN A 192 -10.28 22.11 1.36
C ASN A 192 -9.75 23.48 0.89
N LEU A 193 -8.52 23.55 0.38
CA LEU A 193 -7.85 24.76 -0.05
C LEU A 193 -7.96 24.85 -1.57
N PRO A 194 -8.37 26.01 -2.13
CA PRO A 194 -8.56 26.18 -3.58
C PRO A 194 -7.31 25.89 -4.43
N LYS A 195 -6.14 25.78 -3.80
CA LYS A 195 -4.87 25.35 -4.37
C LYS A 195 -4.07 24.69 -3.25
N GLY A 196 -3.49 23.51 -3.51
CA GLY A 196 -2.63 22.80 -2.55
C GLY A 196 -1.51 23.70 -2.01
N ILE A 197 -1.03 23.39 -0.81
CA ILE A 197 -0.09 24.19 -0.02
C ILE A 197 1.25 24.44 -0.77
N ASP A 198 1.60 23.63 -1.76
CA ASP A 198 2.78 23.80 -2.62
C ASP A 198 2.62 24.80 -3.78
N SER A 199 1.41 25.30 -4.06
CA SER A 199 1.18 26.27 -5.14
C SER A 199 1.88 27.63 -4.93
N ASN A 200 2.45 27.87 -3.74
CA ASN A 200 3.23 29.05 -3.40
C ASN A 200 4.75 28.89 -3.54
N LEU A 201 5.25 27.72 -3.98
CA LEU A 201 6.62 27.59 -4.49
C LEU A 201 6.71 28.07 -5.96
N THR A 202 6.14 29.25 -6.23
CA THR A 202 6.39 29.97 -7.47
C THR A 202 7.80 30.55 -7.42
N GLU A 203 8.68 29.98 -8.25
CA GLU A 203 9.81 30.65 -8.90
C GLU A 203 10.55 31.71 -8.07
N ASN A 204 11.49 31.28 -7.23
CA ASN A 204 12.72 32.08 -7.07
C ASN A 204 13.54 31.97 -8.37
N LYS A 205 13.06 32.64 -9.43
CA LYS A 205 13.89 33.05 -10.55
C LYS A 205 14.86 34.08 -10.00
N LYS A 206 16.11 33.65 -9.80
CA LYS A 206 17.24 34.56 -9.61
C LYS A 206 17.27 35.52 -10.80
N HIS A 207 17.19 36.82 -10.48
CA HIS A 207 17.75 37.87 -11.32
C HIS A 207 19.28 37.81 -11.27
#